data_AF-A0A8X6Y072-F1
#
_entry.id   AF-A0A8X6Y072-F1
#
_cell.length_a   1.000
_cell.length_b   1.000
_cell.length_c   1.000
_cell.angle_alpha   90.00
_cell.angle_beta   90.00
_cell.angle_gamma   90.00
#
_symmetry.space_group_name_H-M   'P 1'
#
loop_
_entity.id
_entity.type
_entity.pdbx_description
1 polymer ?
#
loop_
_entity_poly.entity_id
_entity_poly.type
_entity_poly.pdbx_seq_one_letter_code
_entity_poly.pdbx_strand_id
1 'polypeptide(L)'
;MDSWMTMEWKDDFLTWEPKEFNNITILSIPHTEVWKPDLSIYTSTPDHALFPTSNTRAVIFPDGRVLWVPSFTIKNRCPVLKRQETSYYVCNIRMGSWTYSLDLMDIELNTFYVRRIFYYRNGIINCVVTEILYDDS
;
A
#
# COMPACT_ATOMS: atom_id res chain seq x y z
N MET A 1 -7.32 7.16 -8.90
CA MET A 1 -6.53 6.03 -9.41
C MET A 1 -6.86 4.84 -8.55
N ASP A 2 -7.37 3.76 -9.15
CA ASP A 2 -7.63 2.53 -8.43
C ASP A 2 -6.37 1.65 -8.47
N SER A 3 -6.01 1.06 -7.34
CA SER A 3 -4.80 0.28 -7.18
C SER A 3 -4.97 -0.78 -6.09
N TRP A 4 -3.95 -1.63 -5.94
CA TRP A 4 -3.80 -2.56 -4.82
C TRP A 4 -2.37 -2.45 -4.30
N MET A 5 -2.19 -2.73 -3.01
CA MET A 5 -0.88 -2.68 -2.37
C MET A 5 -0.65 -3.99 -1.64
N THR A 6 0.50 -4.60 -1.86
CA THR A 6 0.91 -5.79 -1.13
C THR A 6 1.69 -5.34 0.10
N MET A 7 1.15 -5.58 1.28
CA MET A 7 1.82 -5.33 2.55
C MET A 7 2.17 -6.66 3.21
N GLU A 8 3.40 -6.76 3.68
CA GLU A 8 3.89 -7.88 4.47
C GLU A 8 4.60 -7.33 5.70
N TRP A 9 4.32 -7.90 6.86
CA TRP A 9 5.04 -7.63 8.10
C TRP A 9 5.14 -8.91 8.92
N LYS A 10 5.95 -8.87 9.98
CA LYS A 10 6.07 -9.98 10.93
C LYS A 10 5.47 -9.58 12.27
N ASP A 11 4.64 -10.45 12.82
CA ASP A 11 4.05 -10.33 14.15
C ASP A 11 4.41 -11.58 14.97
N ASP A 12 5.29 -11.39 15.95
CA ASP A 12 5.81 -12.50 16.77
C ASP A 12 4.74 -13.08 17.72
N PHE A 13 3.60 -12.40 17.93
CA PHE A 13 2.47 -12.95 18.70
C PHE A 13 1.58 -13.87 17.86
N LEU A 14 1.73 -13.86 16.53
CA LEU A 14 0.94 -14.66 15.59
C LEU A 14 1.71 -15.87 15.05
N THR A 15 2.63 -16.42 15.84
CA THR A 15 3.40 -17.63 15.50
C THR A 15 2.76 -18.88 16.12
N TRP A 16 2.79 -20.01 15.40
CA TRP A 16 2.37 -21.31 15.95
C TRP A 16 3.12 -22.46 15.32
N GLU A 17 3.18 -23.59 16.02
CA GLU A 17 3.70 -24.84 15.47
C GLU A 17 2.59 -25.61 14.73
N PRO A 18 2.68 -25.82 13.40
CA PRO A 18 1.61 -26.47 12.64
C PRO A 18 1.21 -27.84 13.20
N LYS A 19 2.16 -28.59 13.77
CA LYS A 19 1.92 -29.93 14.34
C LYS A 19 0.94 -29.92 15.53
N GLU A 20 0.87 -28.82 16.26
CA GLU A 20 -0.06 -28.65 17.39
C GLU A 20 -1.49 -28.32 16.91
N PHE A 21 -1.63 -27.86 15.67
CA PHE A 21 -2.87 -27.39 15.07
C PHE A 21 -3.19 -28.15 13.77
N ASN A 22 -3.13 -29.48 13.78
CA ASN A 22 -3.49 -30.34 12.64
C ASN A 22 -2.78 -29.99 11.30
N ASN A 23 -1.53 -29.55 11.37
CA ASN A 23 -0.74 -29.06 10.24
C ASN A 23 -1.36 -27.87 9.50
N ILE A 24 -2.10 -27.00 10.19
CA ILE A 24 -2.54 -25.73 9.62
C ILE A 24 -1.30 -24.85 9.37
N THR A 25 -1.09 -24.50 8.11
CA THR A 25 0.04 -23.65 7.67
C THR A 25 -0.39 -22.27 7.20
N ILE A 26 -1.70 -22.02 7.09
CA ILE A 26 -2.24 -20.76 6.60
C ILE A 26 -3.50 -20.46 7.40
N LEU A 27 -3.54 -19.27 8.00
CA LEU A 27 -4.70 -18.74 8.70
C LEU A 27 -5.22 -17.50 7.97
N SER A 28 -6.48 -17.50 7.55
CA SER A 28 -7.10 -16.33 6.93
C SER A 28 -8.14 -15.72 7.86
N ILE A 29 -7.96 -14.47 8.26
CA ILE A 29 -8.85 -13.76 9.20
C ILE A 29 -9.21 -12.35 8.71
N PRO A 30 -10.30 -11.75 9.20
CA PRO A 30 -10.61 -10.36 8.90
C PRO A 30 -9.44 -9.44 9.28
N HIS A 31 -9.11 -8.46 8.43
CA HIS A 31 -8.02 -7.51 8.68
C HIS A 31 -8.24 -6.59 9.91
N THR A 32 -9.42 -6.66 10.53
CA THR A 32 -9.77 -5.95 11.77
C THR A 32 -9.29 -6.66 13.02
N GLU A 33 -9.02 -7.97 12.93
CA GLU A 33 -8.58 -8.81 14.06
C GLU A 33 -7.05 -8.86 14.21
N VAL A 34 -6.32 -8.22 13.29
CA VAL A 34 -4.86 -8.11 13.31
C VAL A 34 -4.44 -6.67 13.39
N TRP A 35 -3.32 -6.43 14.08
CA TRP A 35 -2.63 -5.17 13.93
C TRP A 35 -2.21 -4.99 12.46
N LYS A 36 -2.28 -3.75 11.97
CA LYS A 36 -1.85 -3.37 10.62
C LYS A 36 -1.23 -1.97 10.67
N PRO A 37 -0.25 -1.68 9.81
CA PRO A 37 0.37 -0.35 9.77
C PRO A 37 -0.66 0.71 9.35
N ASP A 38 -0.52 1.90 9.91
CA ASP A 38 -1.40 3.06 9.72
C ASP A 38 -0.92 3.94 8.55
N LEU A 39 -0.84 3.34 7.37
CA LEU A 39 -0.42 4.07 6.18
C LEU A 39 -1.45 5.16 5.82
N SER A 40 -0.94 6.29 5.35
CA SER A 40 -1.72 7.44 4.91
C SER A 40 -1.12 8.03 3.64
N ILE A 41 -1.95 8.69 2.84
CA ILE A 41 -1.53 9.34 1.59
C ILE A 41 -1.57 10.85 1.80
N TYR A 42 -0.42 11.45 2.10
CA TYR A 42 -0.31 12.86 2.49
C TYR A 42 -0.74 13.85 1.41
N THR A 43 -0.63 13.45 0.14
CA THR A 43 -1.02 14.27 -1.01
C THR A 43 -2.47 14.03 -1.46
N SER A 44 -3.23 13.23 -0.70
CA SER A 44 -4.65 13.00 -0.93
C SER A 44 -5.49 14.22 -0.54
N THR A 45 -6.71 14.34 -1.08
CA THR A 45 -7.69 15.31 -0.59
C THR A 45 -8.05 15.05 0.87
N PRO A 46 -8.38 16.07 1.69
CA PRO A 46 -8.64 15.92 3.13
C PRO A 46 -9.62 14.79 3.49
N ASP A 47 -10.67 14.62 2.69
CA ASP A 47 -11.71 13.59 2.91
C ASP A 47 -11.24 12.14 2.64
N HIS A 48 -9.99 11.97 2.20
CA HIS A 48 -9.38 10.70 1.79
C HIS A 48 -7.92 10.56 2.27
N ALA A 49 -7.55 11.23 3.37
CA ALA A 49 -6.18 11.20 3.90
C ALA A 49 -5.77 9.82 4.45
N LEU A 50 -6.73 9.10 5.05
CA LEU A 50 -6.53 7.73 5.56
C LEU A 50 -6.54 6.73 4.41
N PHE A 51 -5.65 5.74 4.47
CA PHE A 51 -5.56 4.70 3.45
C PHE A 51 -6.89 3.94 3.34
N PRO A 52 -7.51 3.85 2.14
CA PRO A 52 -8.81 3.20 1.98
C PRO A 52 -8.72 1.71 2.35
N THR A 53 -9.39 1.33 3.43
CA THR A 53 -9.46 -0.07 3.87
C THR A 53 -10.54 -0.80 3.07
N SER A 54 -10.15 -1.54 2.04
CA SER A 54 -11.01 -2.57 1.45
C SER A 54 -11.21 -3.70 2.46
N ASN A 55 -12.41 -4.28 2.49
CA ASN A 55 -12.76 -5.35 3.43
C ASN A 55 -12.20 -6.71 2.97
N THR A 56 -10.89 -6.77 2.74
CA THR A 56 -10.15 -7.99 2.42
C THR A 56 -9.69 -8.69 3.71
N ARG A 57 -9.41 -9.99 3.61
CA ARG A 57 -8.84 -10.76 4.72
C ARG A 57 -7.32 -10.64 4.72
N ALA A 58 -6.72 -10.72 5.91
CA ALA A 58 -5.29 -10.94 6.06
C ALA A 58 -5.00 -12.44 6.04
N VAL A 59 -3.82 -12.81 5.56
CA VAL A 59 -3.31 -14.18 5.55
C VAL A 59 -2.08 -14.23 6.46
N ILE A 60 -2.08 -15.15 7.41
CA ILE A 60 -1.02 -15.32 8.39
C ILE A 60 -0.36 -16.67 8.15
N PHE A 61 0.97 -16.68 8.22
CA PHE A 61 1.82 -17.87 8.14
C PHE A 61 2.34 -18.25 9.53
N PRO A 62 2.76 -19.52 9.75
CA PRO A 62 3.09 -20.04 11.08
C PRO A 62 4.33 -19.38 11.70
N ASP A 63 5.17 -18.80 10.86
CA ASP A 63 6.36 -18.03 11.23
C ASP A 63 6.06 -16.58 11.65
N GLY A 64 4.78 -16.22 11.77
CA GLY A 64 4.31 -14.89 12.18
C GLY A 64 4.24 -13.88 11.04
N ARG A 65 4.55 -14.28 9.80
CA ARG A 65 4.38 -13.36 8.66
C ARG A 65 2.90 -13.14 8.38
N VAL A 66 2.52 -11.88 8.20
CA VAL A 66 1.18 -11.45 7.84
C VAL A 66 1.22 -10.77 6.48
N LEU A 67 0.41 -11.28 5.55
CA LEU A 67 0.22 -10.75 4.21
C LEU A 67 -1.18 -10.12 4.12
N TRP A 68 -1.23 -8.86 3.70
CA TRP A 68 -2.47 -8.16 3.45
C TRP A 68 -2.42 -7.38 2.14
N VAL A 69 -3.43 -7.60 1.28
CA VAL A 69 -3.51 -6.98 -0.05
C VAL A 69 -4.85 -6.27 -0.23
N PRO A 70 -5.01 -5.04 0.29
CA PRO A 70 -6.21 -4.24 0.03
C PRO A 70 -6.18 -3.60 -1.36
N SER A 71 -7.37 -3.48 -1.94
CA SER A 71 -7.62 -2.53 -3.02
C SER A 71 -7.91 -1.15 -2.44
N PHE A 72 -7.53 -0.09 -3.15
CA PHE A 72 -7.75 1.27 -2.70
C PHE A 72 -7.84 2.25 -3.87
N THR A 73 -8.54 3.36 -3.64
CA THR A 73 -8.68 4.45 -4.62
C THR A 73 -7.97 5.70 -4.11
N ILE A 74 -6.93 6.12 -4.83
CA ILE A 74 -6.20 7.36 -4.56
C ILE A 74 -6.93 8.52 -5.25
N LYS A 75 -7.32 9.52 -4.46
CA LYS A 75 -7.82 10.82 -4.94
C LYS A 75 -6.84 11.93 -4.56
N ASN A 76 -5.84 12.12 -5.40
CA ASN A 76 -4.80 13.13 -5.23
C ASN A 76 -5.08 14.35 -6.12
N ARG A 77 -4.78 15.56 -5.60
CA ARG A 77 -4.79 16.78 -6.40
C ARG A 77 -3.46 16.92 -7.15
N CYS A 78 -3.43 16.44 -8.39
CA CYS A 78 -2.27 16.71 -9.24
C CYS A 78 -2.22 18.20 -9.61
N PRO A 79 -1.08 18.88 -9.46
CA PRO A 79 -0.93 20.24 -9.93
C PRO A 79 -1.16 20.27 -11.44
N VAL A 80 -2.05 21.15 -11.89
CA VAL A 80 -2.17 21.47 -13.30
C VAL A 80 -0.93 22.30 -13.63
N LEU A 81 0.12 21.65 -14.14
CA LEU A 81 1.21 22.37 -14.80
C LEU A 81 0.55 23.31 -15.81
N LYS A 82 0.97 24.60 -15.85
CA LYS A 82 0.49 25.54 -16.86
C LYS A 82 0.54 24.81 -18.20
N ARG A 83 -0.64 24.59 -18.78
CA ARG A 83 -0.93 23.74 -19.97
C ARG A 83 -0.08 24.05 -21.21
N GLN A 84 0.83 25.02 -21.16
CA GLN A 84 1.48 25.62 -22.30
C GLN A 84 2.93 25.18 -22.55
N GLU A 85 3.58 24.39 -21.68
CA GLU A 85 5.01 24.05 -21.90
C GLU A 85 5.31 22.55 -22.07
N THR A 86 4.44 21.62 -21.65
CA THR A 86 4.68 20.17 -21.81
C THR A 86 3.40 19.37 -22.13
N SER A 87 3.57 18.21 -22.80
CA SER A 87 2.49 17.29 -23.19
C SER A 87 2.13 16.24 -22.13
N TYR A 88 2.69 16.33 -20.92
CA TYR A 88 2.53 15.35 -19.84
C TYR A 88 2.27 16.03 -18.48
N TYR A 89 1.62 15.29 -17.58
CA TYR A 89 1.35 15.71 -16.20
C TYR A 89 2.23 14.92 -15.23
N VAL A 90 2.79 15.59 -14.23
CA VAL A 90 3.55 14.96 -13.14
C VAL A 90 2.68 14.99 -11.87
N CYS A 91 2.38 13.81 -11.35
CA CYS A 91 1.54 13.61 -10.18
C CYS A 91 2.34 12.91 -9.08
N ASN A 92 2.64 13.61 -7.99
CA ASN A 92 3.41 13.06 -6.88
C ASN A 92 2.49 12.49 -5.79
N ILE A 93 2.64 11.21 -5.50
CA ILE A 93 1.93 10.52 -4.42
C ILE A 93 2.92 10.32 -3.28
N ARG A 94 2.66 10.92 -2.12
CA ARG A 94 3.45 10.71 -0.91
C ARG A 94 2.65 9.85 0.05
N MET A 95 3.26 8.79 0.54
CA MET A 95 2.67 7.87 1.50
C MET A 95 3.62 7.62 2.65
N GLY A 96 3.08 7.31 3.82
CA GLY A 96 3.86 6.95 5.00
C GLY A 96 2.95 6.67 6.18
N SER A 97 3.54 6.34 7.33
CA SER A 97 2.82 6.17 8.60
C SER A 97 2.30 7.49 9.14
N TRP A 98 1.04 7.52 9.57
CA TRP A 98 0.48 8.71 10.18
C TRP A 98 0.99 8.96 11.61
N THR A 99 1.24 7.91 12.37
CA THR A 99 1.55 7.98 13.81
C THR A 99 2.96 7.55 14.17
N TYR A 100 3.56 6.60 13.43
CA TYR A 100 4.89 6.09 13.73
C TYR A 100 5.97 6.89 12.98
N SER A 101 7.06 7.20 13.68
CA SER A 101 8.29 7.70 13.08
C SER A 101 9.11 6.55 12.48
N LEU A 102 10.13 6.90 11.68
CA LEU A 102 11.06 5.94 11.08
C LEU A 102 11.78 5.06 12.12
N ASP A 103 12.01 5.56 13.34
CA ASP A 103 12.64 4.78 14.42
C ASP A 103 11.74 3.65 14.95
N LEU A 104 10.42 3.76 14.77
CA LEU A 104 9.44 2.80 15.26
C LEU A 104 8.90 1.89 14.16
N MET A 105 8.82 2.39 12.93
CA MET A 105 8.35 1.64 11.79
C MET A 105 9.09 2.09 10.54
N ASP A 106 9.82 1.16 9.93
CA ASP A 106 10.46 1.33 8.64
C ASP A 106 9.64 0.65 7.54
N ILE A 107 9.52 1.32 6.38
CA ILE A 107 8.73 0.85 5.25
C ILE A 107 9.68 0.53 4.11
N GLU A 108 9.92 -0.76 3.89
CA GLU A 108 10.76 -1.24 2.80
C GLU A 108 9.95 -1.61 1.55
N LEU A 109 10.47 -1.27 0.38
CA LEU A 109 9.85 -1.62 -0.90
C LEU A 109 10.33 -2.99 -1.39
N ASN A 110 9.39 -3.92 -1.56
CA ASN A 110 9.68 -5.22 -2.17
C ASN A 110 10.05 -5.11 -3.66
N THR A 111 9.66 -4.02 -4.34
CA THR A 111 10.00 -3.78 -5.75
C THR A 111 10.32 -2.33 -6.04
N PHE A 112 11.30 -2.07 -6.90
CA PHE A 112 11.69 -0.72 -7.35
C PHE A 112 10.77 -0.11 -8.41
N TYR A 113 9.69 -0.78 -8.81
CA TYR A 113 8.77 -0.31 -9.84
C TYR A 113 7.32 -0.62 -9.51
N VAL A 114 6.40 0.24 -9.96
CA VAL A 114 4.96 0.00 -9.85
C VAL A 114 4.54 -1.00 -10.93
N ARG A 115 4.01 -2.16 -10.51
CA ARG A 115 3.50 -3.18 -11.43
C ARG A 115 2.26 -2.69 -12.17
N ARG A 116 2.26 -2.80 -13.50
CA ARG A 116 1.17 -2.38 -14.40
C ARG A 116 0.42 -3.56 -15.05
N ILE A 117 0.51 -4.77 -14.46
CA ILE A 117 -0.02 -6.02 -15.03
C ILE A 117 -1.56 -5.98 -15.24
N PHE A 118 -2.27 -5.09 -14.55
CA PHE A 118 -3.71 -4.85 -14.72
C PHE A 118 -4.04 -3.38 -15.03
N TYR A 119 -3.14 -2.66 -15.70
CA TYR A 119 -3.37 -1.27 -16.10
C TYR A 119 -4.28 -1.18 -17.34
N TYR A 120 -5.38 -0.43 -17.21
CA TYR A 120 -6.29 -0.13 -18.32
C TYR A 120 -6.17 1.34 -18.74
N ARG A 121 -6.03 1.59 -20.05
CA ARG A 121 -6.02 2.95 -20.60
C ARG A 121 -7.43 3.53 -20.54
N ASN A 122 -7.56 4.76 -20.03
CA ASN A 122 -8.85 5.47 -20.00
C ASN A 122 -9.19 6.21 -21.31
N GLY A 123 -8.28 6.20 -22.30
CA GLY A 123 -8.46 6.85 -23.61
C GLY A 123 -8.21 8.37 -23.63
N ILE A 124 -7.93 9.00 -22.48
CA ILE A 124 -7.73 10.46 -22.35
C ILE A 124 -6.32 10.78 -21.84
N ILE A 125 -5.91 10.17 -20.73
CA ILE A 125 -4.59 10.35 -20.10
C ILE A 125 -3.96 8.97 -19.92
N ASN A 126 -2.76 8.78 -20.45
CA ASN A 126 -2.01 7.54 -20.31
C ASN A 126 -0.87 7.69 -19.31
N CYS A 127 -0.71 6.71 -18.43
CA CYS A 127 0.45 6.60 -17.57
C CYS A 127 1.67 6.17 -18.40
N VAL A 128 2.59 7.09 -18.65
CA VAL A 128 3.81 6.83 -19.44
C VAL A 128 4.91 6.26 -18.54
N VAL A 129 5.24 6.98 -17.47
CA VAL A 129 6.33 6.67 -16.54
C VAL A 129 5.80 6.58 -15.11
N THR A 130 6.40 5.69 -14.32
CA THR A 130 6.18 5.56 -12.87
C THR A 130 7.55 5.39 -12.22
N GLU A 131 7.87 6.25 -11.28
CA GLU A 131 9.13 6.22 -10.52
C GLU A 131 8.80 6.27 -9.03
N ILE A 132 9.63 5.60 -8.24
CA ILE A 132 9.52 5.64 -6.78
C ILE A 132 10.68 6.49 -6.27
N LEU A 133 10.35 7.48 -5.43
CA LEU A 133 11.30 8.41 -4.84
C LEU A 133 11.31 8.19 -3.32
N TYR A 134 12.50 8.16 -2.73
CA TYR A 134 12.70 8.18 -1.29
C TYR A 134 12.83 9.63 -0.83
N ASP A 135 12.24 9.95 0.33
CA ASP A 135 12.43 11.23 1.00
C ASP A 135 13.49 11.00 2.09
N ASP A 136 14.74 11.28 1.76
CA ASP A 136 15.88 11.17 2.69
C ASP A 136 15.89 12.42 3.59
N SER A 137 14.98 12.49 4.56
CA SER A 137 14.93 13.56 5.56
C SER A 137 15.65 13.18 6.85
#